data_AF-A0A954WBA9-F1
#
_entry.id   AF-A0A954WBA9-F1
#
_cell.length_a   1.000
_cell.length_b   1.000
_cell.length_c   1.000
_cell.angle_alpha   90.00
_cell.angle_beta   90.00
_cell.angle_gamma   90.00
#
_symmetry.space_group_name_H-M   'P 1'
#
loop_
_entity.id
_entity.type
_entity.pdbx_description
1 polymer ?
#
loop_
_entity_poly.entity_id
_entity_poly.type
_entity_poly.pdbx_seq_one_letter_code
_entity_poly.pdbx_strand_id
1 'polypeptide(L)'
;MSARNPFPGINPFLEGSWPDVHTALIGYIREALSEGLPPDLVARAEEEVSVNRVGSAPAQYRADVAVNAVWPPVLPELNPHAASSETAVAEPDIIELEHPPSRWIEIRDTSGQLITVIEVLSPTNKQGIGRAIYLQKQQDYLAGGINLVEVDLLRIGLPPFFDADLVHLQPATGTRYLIVATRAIRPWQREVYYCPLRERLPAVRVPLRATDADAVLDIQPLVDRVYRTGRYWQALHGELPGPALPEADAAWVRQQLASSS
;
A
#
# COMPACT_ATOMS: atom_id res chain seq x y z
N MET A 1 -6.86 -22.82 -19.30
CA MET A 1 -6.59 -21.41 -18.98
C MET A 1 -5.10 -21.11 -19.14
N SER A 2 -4.80 -19.97 -19.74
CA SER A 2 -3.46 -19.57 -20.20
C SER A 2 -2.60 -19.00 -19.07
N ALA A 3 -1.28 -19.20 -19.14
CA ALA A 3 -0.31 -18.56 -18.23
C ALA A 3 -0.12 -17.06 -18.48
N ARG A 4 -0.77 -16.51 -19.52
CA ARG A 4 -0.81 -15.09 -19.83
C ARG A 4 -2.01 -14.44 -19.15
N ASN A 5 -1.79 -13.28 -18.52
CA ASN A 5 -2.87 -12.46 -17.98
C ASN A 5 -3.92 -12.17 -19.08
N PRO A 6 -5.19 -12.56 -18.90
CA PRO A 6 -6.23 -12.35 -19.91
C PRO A 6 -6.74 -10.91 -19.97
N PHE A 7 -6.37 -10.06 -19.00
CA PHE A 7 -6.76 -8.67 -18.96
C PHE A 7 -5.65 -7.77 -19.52
N PRO A 8 -5.99 -6.68 -20.24
CA PRO A 8 -5.01 -5.72 -20.74
C PRO A 8 -4.28 -4.98 -19.62
N GLY A 9 -4.97 -4.78 -18.48
CA GLY A 9 -4.48 -4.13 -17.26
C GLY A 9 -4.24 -5.13 -16.13
N ILE A 10 -4.52 -4.73 -14.90
CA ILE A 10 -4.54 -5.65 -13.76
C ILE A 10 -5.70 -6.65 -13.90
N ASN A 11 -5.43 -7.92 -13.61
CA ASN A 11 -6.46 -8.94 -13.46
C ASN A 11 -7.25 -8.68 -12.15
N PRO A 12 -8.56 -8.35 -12.21
CA PRO A 12 -9.31 -7.96 -11.02
C PRO A 12 -9.53 -9.11 -10.02
N PHE A 13 -9.28 -10.37 -10.41
CA PHE A 13 -9.32 -11.51 -9.49
C PHE A 13 -8.10 -11.57 -8.57
N LEU A 14 -6.99 -10.90 -8.90
CA LEU A 14 -5.78 -10.84 -8.07
C LEU A 14 -6.05 -10.23 -6.68
N GLU A 15 -7.07 -9.39 -6.57
CA GLU A 15 -7.53 -8.81 -5.29
C GLU A 15 -7.92 -9.88 -4.26
N GLY A 16 -8.34 -11.07 -4.70
CA GLY A 16 -8.69 -12.20 -3.82
C GLY A 16 -7.48 -12.89 -3.20
N SER A 17 -6.29 -12.63 -3.74
CA SER A 17 -5.00 -13.12 -3.22
C SER A 17 -4.06 -11.96 -2.93
N TRP A 18 -4.63 -10.78 -2.60
CA TRP A 18 -3.87 -9.55 -2.47
C TRP A 18 -2.63 -9.64 -1.56
N PRO A 19 -2.63 -10.34 -0.40
CA PRO A 19 -1.42 -10.41 0.43
C PRO A 19 -0.19 -10.97 -0.29
N ASP A 20 -0.36 -11.98 -1.14
CA ASP A 20 0.73 -12.56 -1.95
C ASP A 20 1.09 -11.63 -3.13
N VAL A 21 0.06 -11.16 -3.86
CA VAL A 21 0.20 -10.22 -4.98
C VAL A 21 0.96 -8.95 -4.55
N HIS A 22 0.60 -8.39 -3.40
CA HIS A 22 1.19 -7.21 -2.80
C HIS A 22 2.67 -7.39 -2.52
N THR A 23 3.02 -8.47 -1.81
CA THR A 23 4.40 -8.83 -1.50
C THR A 23 5.24 -8.99 -2.78
N ALA A 24 4.73 -9.75 -3.75
CA ALA A 24 5.42 -10.00 -5.01
C ALA A 24 5.61 -8.70 -5.83
N LEU A 25 4.56 -7.87 -5.91
CA LEU A 25 4.59 -6.63 -6.66
C LEU A 25 5.60 -5.64 -6.08
N ILE A 26 5.69 -5.52 -4.75
CA ILE A 26 6.71 -4.68 -4.09
C ILE A 26 8.12 -5.14 -4.46
N GLY A 27 8.38 -6.44 -4.41
CA GLY A 27 9.68 -7.00 -4.82
C GLY A 27 10.03 -6.65 -6.28
N TYR A 28 9.07 -6.80 -7.19
CA TYR A 28 9.28 -6.49 -8.61
C TYR A 28 9.40 -4.99 -8.92
N ILE A 29 8.66 -4.13 -8.22
CA ILE A 29 8.84 -2.67 -8.35
C ILE A 29 10.23 -2.28 -7.87
N ARG A 30 10.68 -2.82 -6.72
CA ARG A 30 12.02 -2.54 -6.20
C ARG A 30 13.11 -3.00 -7.17
N GLU A 31 12.97 -4.18 -7.76
CA GLU A 31 13.89 -4.70 -8.79
C GLU A 31 13.92 -3.77 -10.02
N ALA A 32 12.76 -3.46 -10.58
CA ALA A 32 12.64 -2.63 -11.78
C ALA A 32 13.20 -1.21 -11.60
N LEU A 33 13.00 -0.60 -10.42
CA LEU A 33 13.55 0.71 -10.12
C LEU A 33 15.06 0.68 -9.89
N SER A 34 15.58 -0.38 -9.25
CA SER A 34 17.01 -0.46 -8.93
C SER A 34 17.92 -0.38 -10.17
N GLU A 35 17.42 -0.79 -11.34
CA GLU A 35 18.16 -0.71 -12.61
C GLU A 35 18.17 0.70 -13.22
N GLY A 36 17.16 1.52 -12.92
CA GLY A 36 16.94 2.83 -13.54
C GLY A 36 17.30 4.04 -12.67
N LEU A 37 17.66 3.82 -11.41
CA LEU A 37 17.99 4.90 -10.48
C LEU A 37 19.39 5.48 -10.72
N PRO A 38 19.60 6.77 -10.40
CA PRO A 38 20.94 7.35 -10.28
C PRO A 38 21.85 6.48 -9.38
N PRO A 39 23.17 6.43 -9.64
CA PRO A 39 24.09 5.51 -8.99
C PRO A 39 24.23 5.72 -7.47
N ASP A 40 23.84 6.90 -6.98
CA ASP A 40 23.88 7.27 -5.57
C ASP A 40 22.52 7.11 -4.86
N LEU A 41 21.50 6.57 -5.55
CA LEU A 41 20.19 6.25 -4.98
C LEU A 41 19.96 4.73 -4.95
N VAL A 42 19.34 4.26 -3.88
CA VAL A 42 19.06 2.84 -3.65
C VAL A 42 17.59 2.65 -3.28
N ALA A 43 16.91 1.72 -3.98
CA ALA A 43 15.57 1.27 -3.64
C ALA A 43 15.61 0.04 -2.70
N ARG A 44 14.90 0.12 -1.57
CA ARG A 44 14.72 -0.97 -0.60
C ARG A 44 13.25 -1.22 -0.32
N ALA A 45 12.87 -2.49 -0.18
CA ALA A 45 11.55 -2.85 0.32
C ALA A 45 11.61 -2.92 1.85
N GLU A 46 10.67 -2.28 2.53
CA GLU A 46 10.57 -2.21 3.98
C GLU A 46 9.25 -2.83 4.44
N GLU A 47 9.21 -3.28 5.71
CA GLU A 47 8.05 -3.92 6.32
C GLU A 47 7.85 -3.42 7.77
N GLU A 48 6.60 -3.18 8.17
CA GLU A 48 6.21 -2.88 9.56
C GLU A 48 5.04 -3.77 9.99
N VAL A 49 5.20 -4.40 11.16
CA VAL A 49 4.15 -5.18 11.82
C VAL A 49 3.50 -4.31 12.89
N SER A 50 2.21 -4.03 12.76
CA SER A 50 1.45 -3.29 13.77
C SER A 50 0.84 -4.25 14.79
N VAL A 51 1.33 -4.23 16.04
CA VAL A 51 0.69 -4.91 17.18
C VAL A 51 -0.09 -3.87 17.97
N ASN A 52 -1.43 -3.86 17.83
CA ASN A 52 -2.28 -3.00 18.64
C ASN A 52 -2.43 -3.62 20.04
N ARG A 53 -1.54 -3.25 20.98
CA ARG A 53 -1.70 -3.56 22.39
C ARG A 53 -2.66 -2.54 22.99
N VAL A 54 -3.89 -2.95 23.32
CA VAL A 54 -4.89 -2.06 23.94
C VAL A 54 -4.33 -1.55 25.27
N GLY A 55 -4.17 -0.22 25.40
CA GLY A 55 -3.79 0.44 26.65
C GLY A 55 -2.37 1.03 26.73
N SER A 56 -1.60 1.10 25.65
CA SER A 56 -0.31 1.80 25.63
C SER A 56 -0.06 2.44 24.26
N ALA A 57 0.63 3.59 24.23
CA ALA A 57 1.00 4.28 22.99
C ALA A 57 1.71 3.30 22.02
N PRO A 58 1.47 3.40 20.69
CA PRO A 58 2.01 2.44 19.74
C PRO A 58 3.54 2.50 19.73
N ALA A 59 4.18 1.46 20.24
CA ALA A 59 5.60 1.23 20.02
C ALA A 59 5.77 0.57 18.64
N GLN A 60 6.25 1.34 17.67
CA GLN A 60 6.62 0.81 16.35
C GLN A 60 7.83 -0.13 16.52
N TYR A 61 7.58 -1.43 16.41
CA TYR A 61 8.63 -2.43 16.47
C TYR A 61 9.26 -2.59 15.08
N ARG A 62 10.45 -1.98 14.90
CA ARG A 62 11.36 -2.32 13.81
C ARG A 62 12.04 -3.64 14.18
N ALA A 63 11.77 -4.71 13.44
CA ALA A 63 12.57 -5.93 13.58
C ALA A 63 13.95 -5.72 12.93
N ASP A 64 14.98 -5.98 13.73
CA ASP A 64 16.43 -6.07 13.45
C ASP A 64 17.20 -4.81 13.01
N VAL A 65 17.77 -4.09 14.01
CA VAL A 65 19.22 -4.02 14.27
C VAL A 65 19.49 -3.21 15.57
N ALA A 66 20.37 -3.77 16.39
CA ALA A 66 20.93 -3.35 17.68
C ALA A 66 20.83 -1.86 18.09
N VAL A 67 20.15 -1.60 19.21
CA VAL A 67 20.32 -0.37 20.00
C VAL A 67 20.97 -0.73 21.34
N ASN A 68 22.27 -0.49 21.45
CA ASN A 68 22.91 -0.28 22.75
C ASN A 68 22.47 1.09 23.27
N ALA A 69 21.44 1.10 24.11
CA ALA A 69 21.17 2.21 25.00
C ALA A 69 20.53 1.65 26.28
N VAL A 70 21.37 1.43 27.28
CA VAL A 70 20.96 1.16 28.66
C VAL A 70 20.35 2.45 29.20
N TRP A 71 19.07 2.42 29.55
CA TRP A 71 18.51 3.34 30.54
C TRP A 71 17.94 2.49 31.69
N PRO A 72 18.41 2.68 32.94
CA PRO A 72 17.94 1.89 34.06
C PRO A 72 16.48 2.24 34.39
N PRO A 73 15.61 1.26 34.69
CA PRO A 73 14.30 1.56 35.23
C PRO A 73 14.47 2.02 36.68
N VAL A 74 14.31 3.31 36.94
CA VAL A 74 13.93 3.77 38.27
C VAL A 74 12.41 3.68 38.33
N LEU A 75 11.90 2.63 38.95
CA LEU A 75 10.50 2.54 39.37
C LEU A 75 10.35 3.36 40.67
N PRO A 76 9.36 4.25 40.80
CA PRO A 76 8.87 4.65 42.11
C PRO A 76 8.06 3.47 42.68
N GLU A 77 8.47 2.96 43.84
CA GLU A 77 7.64 2.05 44.63
C GLU A 77 6.35 2.79 45.05
N LEU A 78 5.19 2.28 44.62
CA LEU A 78 3.91 2.72 45.14
C LEU A 78 3.48 1.79 46.27
N ASN A 79 3.60 2.29 47.50
CA ASN A 79 3.08 1.67 48.71
C ASN A 79 1.57 1.40 48.60
N PRO A 80 1.09 0.17 48.89
CA PRO A 80 -0.33 -0.15 48.82
C PRO A 80 -0.99 0.14 50.17
N HIS A 81 -1.77 1.22 50.30
CA HIS A 81 -2.76 1.33 51.38
C HIS A 81 -4.01 2.08 50.94
N ALA A 82 -5.14 1.38 51.11
CA ALA A 82 -6.52 1.83 51.30
C ALA A 82 -7.27 2.46 50.10
N ALA A 83 -8.19 1.69 49.49
CA ALA A 83 -9.60 1.70 49.89
C ALA A 83 -10.39 0.67 49.07
N SER A 84 -11.27 -0.06 49.76
CA SER A 84 -12.19 -1.06 49.24
C SER A 84 -13.25 -0.47 48.32
N SER A 85 -13.37 -1.02 47.11
CA SER A 85 -14.59 -1.00 46.30
C SER A 85 -14.67 -2.34 45.57
N GLU A 86 -15.62 -3.20 45.97
CA GLU A 86 -16.04 -4.34 45.16
C GLU A 86 -16.83 -3.79 43.97
N THR A 87 -16.11 -3.45 42.91
CA THR A 87 -16.69 -3.28 41.59
C THR A 87 -16.22 -4.49 40.79
N ALA A 88 -17.13 -5.39 40.43
CA ALA A 88 -16.80 -6.50 39.54
C ALA A 88 -16.36 -5.89 38.20
N VAL A 89 -15.05 -5.89 37.96
CA VAL A 89 -14.45 -5.43 36.71
C VAL A 89 -14.77 -6.49 35.66
N ALA A 90 -15.52 -6.13 34.62
CA ALA A 90 -15.68 -6.99 33.47
C ALA A 90 -14.30 -7.19 32.83
N GLU A 91 -13.86 -8.44 32.73
CA GLU A 91 -12.63 -8.78 32.00
C GLU A 91 -12.87 -8.45 30.52
N PRO A 92 -11.97 -7.69 29.86
CA PRO A 92 -12.15 -7.33 28.47
C PRO A 92 -12.00 -8.57 27.58
N ASP A 93 -12.88 -8.72 26.61
CA ASP A 93 -12.65 -9.62 25.48
C ASP A 93 -11.46 -9.09 24.68
N ILE A 94 -10.30 -9.74 24.81
CA ILE A 94 -9.10 -9.41 24.04
C ILE A 94 -9.28 -10.02 22.65
N ILE A 95 -9.63 -9.18 21.67
CA ILE A 95 -9.63 -9.54 20.25
C ILE A 95 -8.23 -9.24 19.69
N GLU A 96 -7.45 -10.27 19.38
CA GLU A 96 -6.23 -10.12 18.58
C GLU A 96 -6.62 -9.83 17.13
N LEU A 97 -6.42 -8.58 16.70
CA LEU A 97 -6.53 -8.22 15.30
C LEU A 97 -5.20 -8.55 14.62
N GLU A 98 -5.18 -9.60 13.80
CA GLU A 98 -4.05 -9.88 12.92
C GLU A 98 -4.02 -8.79 11.84
N HIS A 99 -3.18 -7.77 12.05
CA HIS A 99 -2.92 -6.77 11.02
C HIS A 99 -1.86 -7.32 10.09
N PRO A 100 -2.17 -7.53 8.79
CA PRO A 100 -1.14 -7.90 7.84
C PRO A 100 -0.06 -6.81 7.84
N PRO A 101 1.22 -7.18 7.76
CA PRO A 101 2.31 -6.23 7.77
C PRO A 101 2.17 -5.20 6.64
N SER A 102 2.44 -3.94 6.97
CA SER A 102 2.52 -2.85 6.00
C SER A 102 3.85 -2.95 5.27
N ARG A 103 3.85 -2.92 3.94
CA ARG A 103 5.06 -2.99 3.12
C ARG A 103 5.10 -1.85 2.12
N TRP A 104 6.26 -1.24 1.96
CA TRP A 104 6.49 -0.13 1.02
C TRP A 104 7.91 -0.18 0.47
N ILE A 105 8.22 0.73 -0.45
CA ILE A 105 9.56 0.89 -1.01
C ILE A 105 10.08 2.26 -0.62
N GLU A 106 11.33 2.29 -0.16
CA GLU A 106 12.07 3.51 0.12
C GLU A 106 13.19 3.70 -0.91
N ILE A 107 13.25 4.88 -1.48
CA ILE A 107 14.38 5.34 -2.28
C ILE A 107 15.19 6.30 -1.42
N ARG A 108 16.41 5.88 -1.08
CA ARG A 108 17.34 6.64 -0.24
C ARG A 108 18.60 6.96 -1.00
N ASP A 109 19.27 8.06 -0.63
CA ASP A 109 20.63 8.29 -1.09
C ASP A 109 21.67 7.50 -0.28
N THR A 110 22.94 7.55 -0.70
CA THR A 110 24.05 6.89 0.01
C THR A 110 24.32 7.42 1.42
N SER A 111 23.83 8.61 1.77
CA SER A 111 23.91 9.15 3.13
C SER A 111 22.82 8.62 4.06
N GLY A 112 21.81 7.95 3.48
CA GLY A 112 20.64 7.42 4.17
C GLY A 112 19.44 8.37 4.16
N GLN A 113 19.52 9.52 3.47
CA GLN A 113 18.40 10.45 3.34
C GLN A 113 17.27 9.79 2.55
N LEU A 114 16.06 9.80 3.11
CA LEU A 114 14.85 9.32 2.42
C LEU A 114 14.38 10.37 1.42
N ILE A 115 14.34 9.99 0.15
CA ILE A 115 13.95 10.86 -0.96
C ILE A 115 12.51 10.59 -1.36
N THR A 116 12.13 9.31 -1.50
CA THR A 116 10.81 8.93 -2.01
C THR A 116 10.33 7.64 -1.39
N VAL A 117 9.05 7.60 -1.06
CA VAL A 117 8.33 6.41 -0.62
C VAL A 117 7.35 6.00 -1.71
N ILE A 118 7.32 4.70 -2.02
CA ILE A 118 6.30 4.10 -2.88
C ILE A 118 5.47 3.14 -2.05
N GLU A 119 4.20 3.48 -1.84
CA GLU A 119 3.21 2.69 -1.12
C GLU A 119 2.36 1.90 -2.12
N VAL A 120 2.49 0.58 -2.12
CA VAL A 120 1.50 -0.28 -2.78
C VAL A 120 0.38 -0.49 -1.78
N LEU A 121 -0.82 0.02 -2.06
CA LEU A 121 -1.86 0.03 -1.03
C LEU A 121 -2.33 -1.37 -0.67
N SER A 122 -2.62 -1.56 0.62
CA SER A 122 -3.34 -2.71 1.16
C SER A 122 -4.79 -2.32 1.50
N PRO A 123 -5.71 -3.30 1.64
CA PRO A 123 -7.08 -3.02 2.07
C PRO A 123 -7.16 -2.24 3.39
N THR A 124 -6.25 -2.52 4.34
CA THR A 124 -6.16 -1.85 5.63
C THR A 124 -5.89 -0.35 5.49
N ASN A 125 -5.14 0.09 4.47
CA ASN A 125 -4.88 1.52 4.23
C ASN A 125 -6.14 2.28 3.79
N LYS A 126 -7.20 1.57 3.37
CA LYS A 126 -8.40 2.16 2.74
C LYS A 126 -9.66 2.05 3.62
N GLN A 127 -9.55 1.49 4.83
CA GLN A 127 -10.70 1.23 5.71
C GLN A 127 -10.40 1.42 7.20
N GLY A 128 -11.45 1.72 7.98
CA GLY A 128 -11.41 1.75 9.45
C GLY A 128 -10.27 2.59 10.04
N ILE A 129 -9.69 2.09 11.13
CA ILE A 129 -8.56 2.73 11.84
C ILE A 129 -7.29 2.75 10.97
N GLY A 130 -7.07 1.70 10.18
CA GLY A 130 -5.91 1.60 9.30
C GLY A 130 -5.83 2.75 8.28
N ARG A 131 -6.98 3.22 7.79
CA ARG A 131 -7.05 4.43 6.96
C ARG A 131 -6.61 5.68 7.70
N ALA A 132 -7.06 5.87 8.93
CA ALA A 132 -6.67 7.05 9.73
C ALA A 132 -5.15 7.06 10.02
N ILE A 133 -4.59 5.89 10.36
CA ILE A 133 -3.13 5.73 10.54
C ILE A 133 -2.39 6.04 9.25
N TYR A 134 -2.86 5.52 8.12
CA TYR A 134 -2.21 5.75 6.83
C TYR A 134 -2.28 7.22 6.38
N LEU A 135 -3.39 7.91 6.63
CA LEU A 135 -3.50 9.35 6.37
C LEU A 135 -2.50 10.17 7.20
N GLN A 136 -2.29 9.81 8.47
CA GLN A 136 -1.26 10.45 9.29
C GLN A 136 0.13 10.17 8.71
N LYS A 137 0.43 8.92 8.33
CA LYS A 137 1.69 8.53 7.69
C LYS A 137 1.97 9.33 6.41
N GLN A 138 0.94 9.56 5.58
CA GLN A 138 1.05 10.42 4.41
C GLN A 138 1.43 11.87 4.79
N GLN A 139 0.77 12.45 5.79
CA GLN A 139 1.09 13.80 6.26
C GLN A 139 2.53 13.89 6.77
N ASP A 140 2.97 12.89 7.53
CA ASP A 140 4.33 12.83 8.09
C ASP A 140 5.39 12.75 6.99
N TYR A 141 5.16 11.96 5.93
CA TYR A 141 6.05 11.92 4.77
C TYR A 141 6.18 13.27 4.07
N LEU A 142 5.05 13.91 3.78
CA LEU A 142 5.05 15.20 3.08
C LEU A 142 5.66 16.31 3.94
N ALA A 143 5.37 16.33 5.24
CA ALA A 143 5.99 17.26 6.20
C ALA A 143 7.50 17.02 6.33
N GLY A 144 7.94 15.77 6.21
CA GLY A 144 9.36 15.39 6.17
C GLY A 144 10.08 15.72 4.87
N GLY A 145 9.41 16.31 3.88
CA GLY A 145 10.01 16.63 2.59
C GLY A 145 10.27 15.40 1.71
N ILE A 146 9.52 14.32 1.91
CA ILE A 146 9.65 13.05 1.19
C ILE A 146 8.60 13.01 0.08
N ASN A 147 8.99 12.65 -1.15
CA ASN A 147 7.99 12.41 -2.19
C ASN A 147 7.22 11.12 -1.90
N LEU A 148 5.96 11.06 -2.32
CA LEU A 148 5.10 9.91 -2.08
C LEU A 148 4.45 9.45 -3.38
N VAL A 149 4.59 8.17 -3.70
CA VAL A 149 3.91 7.51 -4.84
C VAL A 149 3.03 6.41 -4.30
N GLU A 150 1.75 6.44 -4.65
CA GLU A 150 0.73 5.58 -4.06
C GLU A 150 0.08 4.78 -5.18
N VAL A 151 0.30 3.47 -5.16
CA VAL A 151 -0.18 2.51 -6.15
C VAL A 151 -1.42 1.82 -5.61
N ASP A 152 -2.59 2.29 -6.02
CA ASP A 152 -3.90 1.77 -5.63
C ASP A 152 -4.50 0.92 -6.75
N LEU A 153 -4.19 -0.38 -6.73
CA LEU A 153 -4.78 -1.36 -7.65
C LEU A 153 -5.88 -2.19 -6.99
N LEU A 154 -6.53 -1.63 -5.97
CA LEU A 154 -7.64 -2.23 -5.24
C LEU A 154 -8.95 -1.53 -5.57
N ARG A 155 -10.02 -2.31 -5.74
CA ARG A 155 -11.38 -1.75 -5.85
C ARG A 155 -12.00 -1.53 -4.48
N ILE A 156 -11.55 -2.29 -3.47
CA ILE A 156 -12.07 -2.21 -2.11
C ILE A 156 -11.64 -0.93 -1.39
N GLY A 157 -12.51 -0.46 -0.49
CA GLY A 157 -12.25 0.66 0.41
C GLY A 157 -12.25 2.04 -0.28
N LEU A 158 -12.01 3.07 0.51
CA LEU A 158 -11.92 4.44 0.02
C LEU A 158 -10.46 4.77 -0.29
N PRO A 159 -10.12 5.27 -1.49
CA PRO A 159 -8.79 5.78 -1.78
C PRO A 159 -8.35 6.77 -0.68
N PRO A 160 -7.11 6.67 -0.16
CA PRO A 160 -6.67 7.55 0.92
C PRO A 160 -6.50 9.01 0.48
N PHE A 161 -6.69 9.32 -0.80
CA PHE A 161 -6.46 10.66 -1.37
C PHE A 161 -7.73 11.45 -1.63
N PHE A 162 -8.87 10.93 -1.18
CA PHE A 162 -10.17 11.55 -1.42
C PHE A 162 -10.36 12.76 -0.49
N ASP A 163 -9.62 13.83 -0.76
CA ASP A 163 -10.10 15.19 -0.49
C ASP A 163 -11.32 15.45 -1.37
N ALA A 164 -12.24 16.28 -0.86
CA ALA A 164 -13.48 16.63 -1.56
C ALA A 164 -13.24 17.20 -2.98
N ASP A 165 -12.04 17.74 -3.24
CA ASP A 165 -11.67 18.30 -4.55
C ASP A 165 -11.40 17.22 -5.62
N LEU A 166 -11.02 15.99 -5.23
CA LEU A 166 -10.87 14.88 -6.19
C LEU A 166 -12.22 14.26 -6.60
N VAL A 167 -13.32 14.58 -5.89
CA VAL A 167 -14.70 14.21 -6.30
C VAL A 167 -15.05 14.77 -7.68
N HIS A 168 -14.42 15.89 -8.07
CA HIS A 168 -14.62 16.55 -9.36
C HIS A 168 -13.76 15.99 -10.50
N LEU A 169 -12.85 15.04 -10.22
CA LEU A 169 -12.17 14.27 -11.25
C LEU A 169 -13.22 13.43 -11.98
N GLN A 170 -13.59 13.91 -13.18
CA GLN A 170 -14.65 13.45 -14.09
C GLN A 170 -15.27 12.10 -13.71
N PRO A 171 -16.62 11.99 -13.64
CA PRO A 171 -17.27 10.70 -13.43
C PRO A 171 -16.76 9.74 -14.50
N ALA A 172 -15.89 8.80 -14.11
CA ALA A 172 -15.42 7.81 -15.04
C ALA A 172 -16.62 6.97 -15.41
N THR A 173 -16.80 6.80 -16.72
CA THR A 173 -17.59 5.71 -17.25
C THR A 173 -16.82 4.42 -16.98
N GLY A 174 -17.10 3.76 -15.86
CA GLY A 174 -16.56 2.44 -15.51
C GLY A 174 -15.48 2.42 -14.43
N THR A 175 -15.02 1.21 -14.13
CA THR A 175 -14.09 0.88 -13.04
C THR A 175 -12.67 1.33 -13.38
N ARG A 176 -12.03 2.01 -12.42
CA ARG A 176 -10.65 2.48 -12.53
C ARG A 176 -9.88 2.25 -11.24
N TYR A 177 -8.61 1.96 -11.41
CA TYR A 177 -7.58 2.00 -10.38
C TYR A 177 -6.84 3.34 -10.46
N LEU A 178 -6.03 3.67 -9.45
CA LEU A 178 -5.33 4.94 -9.41
C LEU A 178 -3.87 4.74 -9.02
N ILE A 179 -2.99 5.49 -9.66
CA ILE A 179 -1.66 5.73 -9.13
C ILE A 179 -1.55 7.24 -8.91
N VAL A 180 -1.09 7.65 -7.73
CA VAL A 180 -0.96 9.06 -7.36
C VAL A 180 0.47 9.34 -6.97
N ALA A 181 1.06 10.39 -7.53
CA ALA A 181 2.35 10.90 -7.08
C ALA A 181 2.18 12.30 -6.47
N THR A 182 2.78 12.48 -5.30
CA THR A 182 2.87 13.75 -4.58
C THR A 182 4.33 14.12 -4.43
N ARG A 183 4.72 15.27 -4.99
CA ARG A 183 6.07 15.79 -4.84
C ARG A 183 6.20 16.56 -3.54
N ALA A 184 7.26 16.31 -2.79
CA ALA A 184 7.57 17.02 -1.55
C ALA A 184 7.67 18.54 -1.73
N ILE A 185 8.14 19.00 -2.89
CA ILE A 185 8.28 20.43 -3.22
C ILE A 185 6.94 21.11 -3.55
N ARG A 186 5.90 20.34 -3.86
CA ARG A 186 4.54 20.84 -4.14
C ARG A 186 3.50 19.93 -3.46
N PRO A 187 3.48 19.88 -2.11
CA PRO A 187 2.63 18.95 -1.35
C PRO A 187 1.13 19.26 -1.46
N TRP A 188 0.74 20.36 -2.10
CA TRP A 188 -0.64 20.71 -2.46
C TRP A 188 -1.05 20.27 -3.87
N GLN A 189 -0.13 19.68 -4.66
CA GLN A 189 -0.41 19.17 -6.00
C GLN A 189 -0.38 17.63 -5.99
N ARG A 190 -1.27 17.02 -6.77
CA ARG A 190 -1.28 15.57 -7.01
C ARG A 190 -1.14 15.30 -8.51
N GLU A 191 -0.24 14.39 -8.87
CA GLU A 191 -0.15 13.83 -10.22
C GLU A 191 -0.95 12.53 -10.23
N VAL A 192 -2.13 12.54 -10.85
CA VAL A 192 -3.05 11.39 -10.86
C VAL A 192 -2.96 10.66 -12.20
N TYR A 193 -2.62 9.37 -12.13
CA TYR A 193 -2.58 8.46 -13.27
C TYR A 193 -3.80 7.53 -13.19
N TYR A 194 -4.74 7.71 -14.11
CA TYR A 194 -5.89 6.82 -14.22
C TYR A 194 -5.49 5.48 -14.83
N CYS A 195 -6.00 4.41 -14.24
CA CYS A 195 -5.76 3.04 -14.67
C CYS A 195 -7.11 2.36 -14.95
N PRO A 196 -7.74 2.58 -16.12
CA PRO A 196 -9.03 1.97 -16.44
C PRO A 196 -8.94 0.44 -16.48
N LEU A 197 -9.95 -0.27 -15.97
CA LEU A 197 -9.97 -1.74 -15.92
C LEU A 197 -9.71 -2.40 -17.30
N ARG A 198 -10.20 -1.75 -18.37
CA ARG A 198 -10.21 -2.29 -19.74
C ARG A 198 -8.97 -1.88 -20.54
N GLU A 199 -8.01 -1.21 -19.93
CA GLU A 199 -6.83 -0.67 -20.60
C GLU A 199 -5.55 -1.13 -19.91
N ARG A 200 -4.43 -1.01 -20.63
CA ARG A 200 -3.10 -1.25 -20.07
C ARG A 200 -2.81 -0.23 -18.97
N LEU A 201 -2.20 -0.66 -17.87
CA LEU A 201 -1.70 0.26 -16.85
C LEU A 201 -0.66 1.21 -17.48
N PRO A 202 -0.68 2.52 -17.19
CA PRO A 202 0.30 3.46 -17.70
C PRO A 202 1.66 3.26 -17.03
N ALA A 203 2.73 3.65 -17.73
CA ALA A 203 4.01 3.90 -17.06
C ALA A 203 3.91 5.23 -16.30
N VAL A 204 4.40 5.26 -15.06
CA VAL A 204 4.26 6.43 -14.17
C VAL A 204 5.62 7.00 -13.81
N ARG A 205 5.65 8.29 -13.47
CA ARG A 205 6.87 8.97 -13.02
C ARG A 205 7.02 8.82 -11.50
N VAL A 206 8.18 8.38 -11.06
CA VAL A 206 8.58 8.33 -9.66
C VAL A 206 9.49 9.53 -9.40
N PRO A 207 8.99 10.58 -8.71
CA PRO A 207 9.80 11.75 -8.40
C PRO A 207 10.99 11.40 -7.53
N LEU A 208 12.14 12.03 -7.76
CA LEU A 208 13.37 11.87 -6.97
C LEU A 208 13.77 13.23 -6.36
N ARG A 209 15.07 13.55 -6.32
CA ARG A 209 15.52 14.90 -5.94
C ARG A 209 15.12 15.90 -7.03
N ALA A 210 15.02 17.18 -6.67
CA ALA A 210 14.64 18.24 -7.62
C ALA A 210 15.60 18.40 -8.81
N THR A 211 16.85 17.95 -8.66
CA THR A 211 17.89 17.97 -9.70
C THR A 211 17.90 16.72 -10.57
N ASP A 212 17.24 15.65 -10.13
CA ASP A 212 17.21 14.37 -10.84
C ASP A 212 16.04 14.33 -11.82
N ALA A 213 16.23 13.64 -12.94
CA ALA A 213 15.09 13.22 -13.75
C ALA A 213 14.30 12.16 -12.97
N ASP A 214 12.96 12.22 -13.05
CA ASP A 214 12.11 11.19 -12.44
C ASP A 214 12.47 9.81 -12.99
N ALA A 215 12.45 8.80 -12.12
CA ALA A 215 12.51 7.41 -12.57
C ALA A 215 11.17 7.04 -13.24
N VAL A 216 11.23 6.14 -14.23
CA VAL A 216 10.03 5.63 -14.91
C VAL A 216 9.70 4.25 -14.38
N LEU A 217 8.47 4.09 -13.88
CA LEU A 217 7.94 2.80 -13.43
C LEU A 217 6.88 2.30 -14.42
N ASP A 218 7.24 1.33 -15.27
CA ASP A 218 6.28 0.61 -16.10
C ASP A 218 5.68 -0.56 -15.30
N ILE A 219 4.49 -0.37 -14.75
CA ILE A 219 3.89 -1.30 -13.79
C ILE A 219 3.20 -2.51 -14.43
N GLN A 220 2.73 -2.39 -15.68
CA GLN A 220 2.05 -3.49 -16.38
C GLN A 220 2.88 -4.78 -16.46
N PRO A 221 4.14 -4.77 -16.94
CA PRO A 221 4.93 -6.00 -17.01
C PRO A 221 5.15 -6.62 -15.62
N LEU A 222 5.11 -5.83 -14.55
CA LEU A 222 5.27 -6.31 -13.17
C LEU A 222 4.01 -7.04 -12.71
N VAL A 223 2.81 -6.51 -12.96
CA VAL A 223 1.55 -7.22 -12.63
C VAL A 223 1.36 -8.48 -13.47
N ASP A 224 1.78 -8.46 -14.73
CA ASP A 224 1.77 -9.66 -15.58
C ASP A 224 2.77 -10.71 -15.09
N ARG A 225 3.92 -10.27 -14.56
CA ARG A 225 4.88 -11.15 -13.89
C ARG A 225 4.28 -11.75 -12.62
N VAL A 226 3.61 -10.97 -11.76
CA VAL A 226 2.91 -11.50 -10.57
C VAL A 226 1.87 -12.56 -10.96
N TYR A 227 1.03 -12.28 -11.96
CA TYR A 227 0.05 -13.25 -12.46
C TYR A 227 0.73 -14.58 -12.84
N ARG A 228 1.85 -14.47 -13.56
CA ARG A 228 2.58 -15.63 -14.08
C ARG A 228 3.35 -16.40 -13.00
N THR A 229 4.05 -15.72 -12.10
CA THR A 229 4.89 -16.37 -11.09
C THR A 229 4.05 -16.95 -9.95
N GLY A 230 2.94 -16.30 -9.59
CA GLY A 230 1.96 -16.83 -8.64
C GLY A 230 1.06 -17.93 -9.21
N ARG A 231 1.24 -18.31 -10.49
CA ARG A 231 0.45 -19.35 -11.18
C ARG A 231 -1.05 -19.14 -11.13
N TYR A 232 -1.47 -17.88 -11.17
CA TYR A 232 -2.84 -17.48 -10.88
C TYR A 232 -3.89 -17.98 -11.89
N TRP A 233 -3.46 -18.41 -13.08
CA TRP A 233 -4.32 -19.12 -14.04
C TRP A 233 -4.88 -20.46 -13.52
N GLN A 234 -4.31 -21.02 -12.45
CA GLN A 234 -4.77 -22.28 -11.85
C GLN A 234 -5.86 -22.06 -10.79
N ALA A 235 -5.92 -20.88 -10.17
CA ALA A 235 -6.67 -20.67 -8.93
C ALA A 235 -7.67 -19.50 -8.99
N LEU A 236 -7.51 -18.55 -9.92
CA LEU A 236 -8.24 -17.27 -9.87
C LEU A 236 -9.25 -17.08 -11.00
N HIS A 237 -10.36 -17.82 -10.99
CA HIS A 237 -11.50 -17.56 -11.88
C HIS A 237 -12.86 -17.91 -11.24
N GLY A 238 -12.93 -17.88 -9.90
CA GLY A 238 -14.16 -18.09 -9.13
C GLY A 238 -15.01 -16.82 -9.04
N GLU A 239 -15.50 -16.51 -7.84
CA GLU A 239 -16.21 -15.25 -7.59
C GLU A 239 -15.24 -14.07 -7.60
N LEU A 240 -15.65 -12.95 -8.23
CA LEU A 240 -14.84 -11.75 -8.25
C LEU A 240 -14.83 -11.10 -6.85
N PRO A 241 -13.66 -10.77 -6.28
CA PRO A 241 -13.60 -10.07 -5.00
C PRO A 241 -14.43 -8.77 -5.04
N GLY A 242 -15.07 -8.42 -3.93
CA GLY A 242 -15.87 -7.20 -3.84
C GLY A 242 -15.00 -5.92 -3.94
N PRO A 243 -15.60 -4.74 -4.20
CA PRO A 243 -17.01 -4.47 -4.47
C PRO A 243 -17.47 -4.96 -5.86
N ALA A 244 -18.78 -5.11 -6.03
CA ALA A 244 -19.37 -5.48 -7.31
C ALA A 244 -19.00 -4.46 -8.40
N LEU A 245 -18.65 -4.98 -9.58
CA LEU A 245 -18.42 -4.14 -10.75
C LEU A 245 -19.76 -3.58 -11.28
N PRO A 246 -19.76 -2.39 -11.91
CA PRO A 246 -20.87 -1.96 -12.75
C PRO A 246 -21.21 -3.04 -13.78
N GLU A 247 -22.49 -3.19 -14.13
CA GLU A 247 -22.97 -4.28 -15.02
C GLU A 247 -22.18 -4.34 -16.34
N ALA A 248 -21.88 -3.18 -16.94
CA ALA A 248 -21.11 -3.11 -18.18
C ALA A 248 -19.69 -3.66 -18.03
N ASP A 249 -19.04 -3.46 -16.87
CA ASP A 249 -17.71 -4.00 -16.58
C ASP A 249 -17.78 -5.48 -16.23
N ALA A 250 -18.78 -5.91 -15.46
CA ALA A 250 -19.00 -7.32 -15.15
C ALA A 250 -19.27 -8.15 -16.41
N ALA A 251 -20.08 -7.64 -17.34
CA ALA A 251 -20.32 -8.26 -18.65
C ALA A 251 -19.03 -8.37 -19.48
N TRP A 252 -18.22 -7.31 -19.51
CA TRP A 252 -16.94 -7.31 -20.22
C TRP A 252 -15.94 -8.31 -19.60
N VAL A 253 -15.84 -8.38 -18.27
CA VAL A 253 -14.97 -9.36 -17.58
C VAL A 253 -15.37 -10.79 -17.96
N ARG A 254 -16.67 -11.13 -17.96
CA ARG A 254 -17.17 -12.44 -18.41
C ARG A 254 -16.77 -12.73 -19.85
N GLN A 255 -16.87 -11.74 -20.74
CA GLN A 255 -16.46 -11.89 -22.14
C GLN A 255 -14.95 -12.14 -22.29
N GLN A 256 -14.11 -11.41 -21.56
CA GLN A 256 -12.65 -11.57 -21.60
C GLN A 256 -12.20 -12.97 -21.15
N LEU A 257 -12.84 -13.51 -20.12
CA LEU A 257 -12.57 -14.87 -19.65
C LEU A 257 -12.97 -15.93 -20.69
N ALA A 258 -14.12 -15.74 -21.35
CA ALA A 258 -14.59 -16.64 -22.39
C ALA A 258 -13.68 -16.65 -23.64
N SER A 259 -13.12 -15.49 -24.02
CA SER A 259 -12.20 -15.38 -25.16
C SER A 259 -10.77 -15.87 -24.88
N SER A 260 -10.42 -16.01 -23.60
CA SER A 260 -9.07 -16.40 -23.15
C SER A 260 -8.96 -17.86 -22.71
N SER A 261 -10.07 -18.60 -22.79
CA SER A 261 -10.19 -20.01 -22.39
C SER A 261 -9.65 -20.96 -23.45
#